data_AF-A0A7X7FUM5-F1
#
_entry.id   AF-A0A7X7FUM5-F1
#
_cell.length_a   1.000
_cell.length_b   1.000
_cell.length_c   1.000
_cell.angle_alpha   90.00
_cell.angle_beta   90.00
_cell.angle_gamma   90.00
#
_symmetry.space_group_name_H-M   'P 1'
#
loop_
_entity.id
_entity.type
_entity.pdbx_description
1 polymer ?
#
loop_
_entity_poly.entity_id
_entity_poly.type
_entity_poly.pdbx_seq_one_letter_code
_entity_poly.pdbx_strand_id
1 'polypeptide(L)'
;MDSQTRIIFIFIIAGVVVLATFFIVSLIIFNSINKKYRQRIADESNTTRIFIIDVKKNIVTYFNRSDIRNKKVMDLAGFYQKFHQNDVEKLKNWIFTICLDVKSATQYLEADVLVNRGKSSYFSLLKLLKYDQNIGLIHLESILLKYMTPINFTTKKRRGVNTGVVKRSVISQMIAREKSIRGYTYA
;
A
#
# COMPACT_ATOMS: atom_id res chain seq x y z
N MET A 1 -21.14 -61.06 22.31
CA MET A 1 -20.10 -60.02 22.19
C MET A 1 -19.56 -59.76 23.58
N ASP A 2 -18.42 -60.37 23.89
CA ASP A 2 -17.84 -60.41 25.23
C ASP A 2 -17.48 -59.02 25.73
N SER A 3 -17.53 -58.83 27.05
CA SER A 3 -17.22 -57.54 27.70
C SER A 3 -15.88 -56.95 27.23
N GLN A 4 -14.88 -57.81 27.05
CA GLN A 4 -13.56 -57.45 26.52
C GLN A 4 -13.61 -56.86 25.11
N THR A 5 -14.40 -57.45 24.21
CA THR A 5 -14.55 -56.95 22.83
C THR A 5 -15.24 -55.58 22.78
N ARG A 6 -16.17 -55.30 23.70
CA ARG A 6 -16.83 -53.99 23.81
C ARG A 6 -15.87 -52.90 24.27
N ILE A 7 -15.02 -53.21 25.26
CA ILE A 7 -14.01 -52.27 25.78
C ILE A 7 -13.00 -51.90 24.70
N ILE A 8 -12.50 -52.88 23.94
CA ILE A 8 -11.57 -52.64 22.83
C ILE A 8 -12.20 -51.73 21.77
N PHE A 9 -13.46 -51.97 21.40
CA PHE A 9 -14.17 -51.12 20.44
C PHE A 9 -14.32 -49.66 20.92
N ILE A 10 -14.60 -49.45 22.22
CA ILE A 10 -14.69 -48.09 22.79
C ILE A 10 -13.35 -47.36 22.69
N PHE A 11 -12.23 -48.04 22.97
CA PHE A 11 -10.89 -47.44 22.83
C PHE A 11 -10.53 -47.11 21.38
N ILE A 12 -10.91 -47.96 20.42
CA ILE A 12 -10.70 -47.69 18.99
C ILE A 12 -11.50 -46.46 18.57
N ILE A 13 -12.79 -46.38 18.94
CA ILE A 13 -13.64 -45.23 18.61
C ILE A 13 -13.09 -43.96 19.25
N ALA A 14 -12.70 -44.01 20.53
CA ALA A 14 -12.09 -42.88 21.22
C ALA A 14 -10.79 -42.41 20.55
N GLY A 15 -9.93 -43.35 20.12
CA GLY A 15 -8.71 -43.04 19.39
C GLY A 15 -8.97 -42.37 18.03
N VAL A 16 -9.96 -42.86 17.29
CA VAL A 16 -10.40 -42.25 16.02
C VAL A 16 -10.94 -40.84 16.25
N VAL A 17 -11.76 -40.63 17.29
CA VAL A 17 -12.29 -39.31 17.63
C VAL A 17 -11.16 -38.34 17.97
N VAL A 18 -10.18 -38.75 18.77
CA VAL A 18 -9.03 -37.88 19.11
C VAL A 18 -8.23 -37.50 17.86
N LEU A 19 -7.95 -38.47 16.98
CA LEU A 19 -7.24 -38.21 15.72
C LEU A 19 -8.04 -37.29 14.78
N ALA A 20 -9.34 -37.50 14.65
CA ALA A 20 -10.21 -36.65 13.83
C ALA A 20 -10.24 -35.22 14.37
N THR A 21 -10.35 -35.05 15.69
CA THR A 21 -10.33 -33.72 16.33
C THR A 21 -9.00 -33.02 16.07
N PHE A 22 -7.87 -33.73 16.21
CA PHE A 22 -6.54 -33.19 15.91
C PHE A 22 -6.42 -32.71 14.46
N PHE A 23 -6.89 -33.52 13.50
CA PHE A 23 -6.89 -33.14 12.09
C PHE A 23 -7.73 -31.89 11.80
N ILE A 24 -8.94 -31.81 12.36
CA ILE A 24 -9.83 -30.66 12.19
C ILE A 24 -9.18 -29.39 12.74
N VAL A 25 -8.63 -29.45 13.96
CA VAL A 25 -7.95 -28.29 14.58
C VAL A 25 -6.73 -27.87 13.76
N SER A 26 -5.92 -28.83 13.29
CA SER A 26 -4.76 -28.57 12.43
C SER A 26 -5.17 -27.86 11.13
N LEU A 27 -6.24 -28.32 10.47
CA LEU A 27 -6.77 -27.69 9.25
C LEU A 27 -7.28 -26.26 9.51
N ILE A 28 -7.96 -26.02 10.63
CA ILE A 28 -8.44 -24.68 11.01
C ILE A 28 -7.26 -23.73 11.23
N ILE A 29 -6.23 -24.19 11.96
CA ILE A 29 -5.03 -23.39 12.24
C ILE A 29 -4.30 -23.09 10.92
N PHE A 30 -4.06 -24.09 10.08
CA PHE A 30 -3.37 -23.94 8.80
C PHE A 30 -4.09 -22.96 7.87
N ASN A 31 -5.42 -23.06 7.75
CA ASN A 31 -6.22 -22.13 6.96
C ASN A 31 -6.17 -20.70 7.51
N SER A 32 -6.18 -20.54 8.84
CA SER A 32 -6.07 -19.23 9.49
C SER A 32 -4.70 -18.58 9.22
N ILE A 33 -3.61 -19.34 9.31
CA ILE A 33 -2.25 -18.87 9.02
C ILE A 33 -2.14 -18.47 7.54
N ASN A 34 -2.60 -19.33 6.63
CA ASN A 34 -2.57 -19.05 5.20
C ASN A 34 -3.36 -17.80 4.83
N LYS A 35 -4.54 -17.60 5.44
CA LYS A 35 -5.33 -16.39 5.23
C LYS A 35 -4.56 -15.14 5.67
N LYS A 36 -3.97 -15.15 6.87
CA LYS A 36 -3.14 -14.03 7.36
C LYS A 36 -1.92 -13.78 6.47
N TYR A 37 -1.26 -14.83 6.01
CA TYR A 37 -0.10 -14.73 5.14
C TYR A 37 -0.45 -14.14 3.77
N ARG A 38 -1.50 -14.66 3.12
CA ARG A 38 -2.01 -14.10 1.85
C ARG A 38 -2.43 -12.64 2.01
N GLN A 39 -3.04 -12.28 3.14
CA GLN A 39 -3.43 -10.91 3.42
C GLN A 39 -2.20 -9.99 3.57
N ARG A 40 -1.14 -10.42 4.26
CA ARG A 40 0.12 -9.67 4.34
C ARG A 40 0.76 -9.46 2.96
N ILE A 41 0.83 -10.51 2.13
CA ILE A 41 1.33 -10.38 0.76
C ILE A 41 0.46 -9.42 -0.06
N ALA A 42 -0.87 -9.53 0.03
CA ALA A 42 -1.79 -8.62 -0.65
C ALA A 42 -1.61 -7.17 -0.15
N ASP A 43 -1.32 -6.98 1.12
CA ASP A 43 -1.06 -5.67 1.70
C ASP A 43 0.29 -5.09 1.24
N GLU A 44 1.34 -5.90 1.19
CA GLU A 44 2.67 -5.48 0.72
C GLU A 44 2.69 -5.20 -0.78
N SER A 45 2.04 -6.04 -1.59
CA SER A 45 1.93 -5.84 -3.04
C SER A 45 1.12 -4.60 -3.43
N ASN A 46 0.25 -4.09 -2.55
CA ASN A 46 -0.56 -2.88 -2.75
C ASN A 46 0.12 -1.59 -2.24
N THR A 47 1.42 -1.64 -1.95
CA THR A 47 2.19 -0.46 -1.48
C THR A 47 2.55 0.49 -2.61
N THR A 48 2.67 0.03 -3.85
CA THR A 48 3.01 0.89 -5.00
C THR A 48 1.85 1.04 -5.97
N ARG A 49 1.47 2.27 -6.25
CA ARG A 49 0.40 2.64 -7.19
C ARG A 49 0.94 3.49 -8.31
N ILE A 50 0.38 3.33 -9.50
CA ILE A 50 0.68 4.19 -10.65
C ILE A 50 -0.52 5.06 -10.92
N PHE A 51 -0.28 6.35 -11.15
CA PHE A 51 -1.26 7.29 -11.66
C PHE A 51 -0.79 7.81 -13.01
N ILE A 52 -1.68 7.82 -13.98
CA ILE A 52 -1.47 8.44 -15.30
C ILE A 52 -2.50 9.54 -15.43
N ILE A 53 -2.06 10.78 -15.46
CA ILE A 53 -2.90 11.97 -15.52
C ILE A 53 -2.85 12.52 -16.95
N ASP A 54 -3.98 12.48 -17.64
CA ASP A 54 -4.24 13.23 -18.87
C ASP A 54 -4.85 14.58 -18.50
N VAL A 55 -4.00 15.60 -18.48
CA VAL A 55 -4.37 16.95 -18.04
C VAL A 55 -5.31 17.61 -19.05
N LYS A 56 -5.14 17.32 -20.35
CA LYS A 56 -5.98 17.89 -21.41
C LYS A 56 -7.40 17.34 -21.37
N LYS A 57 -7.56 16.06 -21.01
CA LYS A 57 -8.87 15.39 -20.94
C LYS A 57 -9.48 15.36 -19.55
N ASN A 58 -8.77 15.84 -18.52
CA ASN A 58 -9.17 15.74 -17.13
C ASN A 58 -9.44 14.28 -16.69
N ILE A 59 -8.59 13.35 -17.14
CA ILE A 59 -8.72 11.92 -16.85
C ILE A 59 -7.50 11.45 -16.07
N VAL A 60 -7.74 10.70 -14.98
CA VAL A 60 -6.72 10.01 -14.20
C VAL A 60 -6.97 8.52 -14.23
N THR A 61 -6.04 7.77 -14.79
CA THR A 61 -6.03 6.30 -14.70
C THR A 61 -5.14 5.89 -13.54
N TYR A 62 -5.65 5.05 -12.63
CA TYR A 62 -4.88 4.49 -11.53
C TYR A 62 -4.95 2.96 -11.48
N PHE A 63 -3.85 2.34 -11.07
CA PHE A 63 -3.77 0.90 -10.79
C PHE A 63 -2.66 0.62 -9.77
N ASN A 64 -2.72 -0.55 -9.12
CA ASN A 64 -1.60 -1.02 -8.31
C ASN A 64 -0.53 -1.59 -9.23
N ARG A 65 0.75 -1.33 -8.96
CA ARG A 65 1.85 -1.81 -9.82
C ARG A 65 1.86 -3.34 -9.96
N SER A 66 1.41 -4.05 -8.92
CA SER A 66 1.27 -5.50 -8.88
C SER A 66 0.02 -6.03 -9.61
N ASP A 67 -0.97 -5.19 -9.90
CA ASP A 67 -2.23 -5.56 -10.55
C ASP A 67 -2.63 -4.49 -11.59
N ILE A 68 -1.99 -4.58 -12.76
CA ILE A 68 -2.26 -3.69 -13.90
C ILE A 68 -3.60 -3.98 -14.58
N ARG A 69 -4.23 -5.14 -14.32
CA ARG A 69 -5.49 -5.52 -14.97
C ARG A 69 -6.65 -4.75 -14.35
N ASN A 70 -6.59 -4.46 -13.05
CA ASN A 70 -7.61 -3.74 -12.31
C ASN A 70 -7.40 -2.21 -12.38
N LYS A 71 -7.46 -1.66 -13.60
CA LYS A 71 -7.37 -0.20 -13.82
C LYS A 71 -8.68 0.46 -13.44
N LYS A 72 -8.56 1.63 -12.82
CA LYS A 72 -9.69 2.49 -12.47
C LYS A 72 -9.47 3.86 -13.06
N VAL A 73 -10.55 4.46 -13.53
CA VAL A 73 -10.54 5.79 -14.14
C VAL A 73 -11.31 6.73 -13.22
N MET A 74 -10.78 7.92 -13.00
CA MET A 74 -11.43 9.02 -12.30
C MET A 74 -11.05 10.34 -12.96
N ASP A 75 -11.66 11.43 -12.56
CA ASP A 75 -11.26 12.77 -12.94
C ASP A 75 -10.15 13.31 -12.02
N LEU A 76 -9.60 14.48 -12.35
CA LEU A 76 -8.54 15.09 -11.54
C LEU A 76 -9.06 15.48 -10.15
N ALA A 77 -10.33 15.88 -10.03
CA ALA A 77 -10.96 16.17 -8.73
C ALA A 77 -11.03 14.91 -7.85
N GLY A 78 -11.47 13.77 -8.40
CA GLY A 78 -11.50 12.48 -7.72
C GLY A 78 -10.10 11.98 -7.34
N PHE A 79 -9.07 12.32 -8.12
CA PHE A 79 -7.68 12.09 -7.75
C PHE A 79 -7.28 12.89 -6.51
N TYR A 80 -7.58 14.20 -6.46
CA TYR A 80 -7.27 15.03 -5.30
C TYR A 80 -7.99 14.58 -4.02
N GLN A 81 -9.22 14.07 -4.14
CA GLN A 81 -9.97 13.51 -3.01
C GLN A 81 -9.34 12.25 -2.39
N LYS A 82 -8.34 11.63 -3.05
CA LYS A 82 -7.57 10.53 -2.46
C LYS A 82 -6.57 11.01 -1.42
N PHE A 83 -6.31 12.30 -1.30
CA PHE A 83 -5.30 12.86 -0.41
C PHE A 83 -5.93 13.62 0.75
N HIS A 84 -5.16 13.80 1.82
CA HIS A 84 -5.59 14.62 2.95
C HIS A 84 -5.80 16.07 2.50
N GLN A 85 -6.83 16.73 3.03
CA GLN A 85 -7.25 18.08 2.58
C GLN A 85 -6.11 19.10 2.63
N ASN A 86 -5.26 19.04 3.67
CA ASN A 86 -4.09 19.92 3.84
C ASN A 86 -3.04 19.78 2.72
N ASP A 87 -2.97 18.63 2.05
CA ASP A 87 -1.98 18.38 1.00
C ASP A 87 -2.53 18.69 -0.40
N VAL A 88 -3.85 18.90 -0.54
CA VAL A 88 -4.51 19.07 -1.84
C VAL A 88 -3.96 20.28 -2.59
N GLU A 89 -3.80 21.42 -1.92
CA GLU A 89 -3.32 22.64 -2.57
C GLU A 89 -1.86 22.52 -3.02
N LYS A 90 -1.02 21.93 -2.16
CA LYS A 90 0.38 21.60 -2.47
C LYS A 90 0.46 20.65 -3.68
N LEU A 91 -0.42 19.65 -3.75
CA LEU A 91 -0.48 18.67 -4.82
C LEU A 91 -0.93 19.30 -6.15
N LYS A 92 -1.94 20.18 -6.13
CA LYS A 92 -2.35 20.97 -7.29
C LYS A 92 -1.22 21.83 -7.82
N ASN A 93 -0.55 22.57 -6.93
CA ASN A 93 0.59 23.41 -7.30
C ASN A 93 1.72 22.58 -7.91
N TRP A 94 2.02 21.42 -7.34
CA TRP A 94 3.04 20.52 -7.89
C TRP A 94 2.69 20.02 -9.30
N ILE A 95 1.44 19.57 -9.53
CA ILE A 95 0.98 19.17 -10.87
C ILE A 95 1.02 20.35 -11.85
N PHE A 96 0.63 21.54 -11.41
CA PHE A 96 0.69 22.76 -12.21
C PHE A 96 2.14 23.10 -12.60
N THR A 97 3.09 23.03 -11.67
CA THR A 97 4.52 23.23 -11.95
C THR A 97 5.04 22.18 -12.93
N ILE A 98 4.65 20.91 -12.82
CA ILE A 98 5.04 19.87 -13.79
C ILE A 98 4.58 20.23 -15.20
N CYS A 99 3.36 20.74 -15.35
CA CYS A 99 2.80 21.13 -16.64
C CYS A 99 3.46 22.39 -17.23
N LEU A 100 3.82 23.36 -16.38
CA LEU A 100 4.45 24.60 -16.82
C LEU A 100 5.93 24.41 -17.18
N ASP A 101 6.69 23.86 -16.23
CA ASP A 101 8.12 23.61 -16.38
C ASP A 101 8.54 22.41 -15.52
N VAL A 102 8.57 21.25 -16.16
CA VAL A 102 8.98 19.98 -15.55
C VAL A 102 10.36 20.03 -14.90
N LYS A 103 11.28 20.90 -15.37
CA LYS A 103 12.63 21.00 -14.81
C LYS A 103 12.63 21.71 -13.46
N SER A 104 11.71 22.63 -13.24
CA SER A 104 11.53 23.32 -11.96
C SER A 104 10.75 22.48 -10.93
N ALA A 105 9.96 21.51 -11.39
CA ALA A 105 9.19 20.63 -10.53
C ALA A 105 10.09 19.68 -9.72
N THR A 106 9.80 19.51 -8.43
CA THR A 106 10.49 18.51 -7.62
C THR A 106 10.12 17.10 -8.11
N GLN A 107 11.12 16.21 -8.19
CA GLN A 107 10.87 14.82 -8.60
C GLN A 107 9.95 14.06 -7.63
N TYR A 108 9.95 14.47 -6.36
CA TYR A 108 9.17 13.84 -5.30
C TYR A 108 8.26 14.85 -4.61
N LEU A 109 7.12 14.36 -4.16
CA LEU A 109 6.18 15.07 -3.32
C LEU A 109 5.71 14.17 -2.18
N GLU A 110 5.94 14.60 -0.95
CA GLU A 110 5.35 13.97 0.22
C GLU A 110 3.90 14.43 0.39
N ALA A 111 2.98 13.47 0.55
CA ALA A 111 1.56 13.71 0.81
C ALA A 111 0.94 12.54 1.55
N ASP A 112 -0.12 12.80 2.30
CA ASP A 112 -0.89 11.80 3.01
C ASP A 112 -2.05 11.28 2.13
N VAL A 113 -2.12 9.97 1.95
CA VAL A 113 -3.17 9.31 1.15
C VAL A 113 -4.23 8.72 2.07
N LEU A 114 -5.48 9.08 1.78
CA LEU A 114 -6.67 8.53 2.41
C LEU A 114 -6.97 7.12 1.89
N VAL A 115 -7.09 6.17 2.81
CA VAL A 115 -7.46 4.79 2.55
C VAL A 115 -8.73 4.42 3.33
N ASN A 116 -9.35 3.29 3.01
CA ASN A 116 -10.57 2.80 3.68
C ASN A 116 -11.70 3.83 3.73
N ARG A 117 -11.95 4.53 2.61
CA ARG A 117 -12.95 5.61 2.49
C ARG A 117 -12.69 6.76 3.48
N GLY A 118 -11.42 7.14 3.66
CA GLY A 118 -11.04 8.27 4.53
C GLY A 118 -10.91 7.91 6.02
N LYS A 119 -11.16 6.67 6.42
CA LYS A 119 -11.03 6.24 7.83
C LYS A 119 -9.59 6.14 8.31
N SER A 120 -8.63 6.06 7.41
CA SER A 120 -7.21 6.01 7.76
C SER A 120 -6.39 6.76 6.72
N SER A 121 -5.24 7.27 7.15
CA SER A 121 -4.29 7.97 6.30
C SER A 121 -2.95 7.25 6.37
N TYR A 122 -2.25 7.18 5.25
CA TYR A 122 -0.87 6.69 5.18
C TYR A 122 0.01 7.74 4.53
N PHE A 123 1.24 7.84 5.02
CA PHE A 123 2.27 8.61 4.33
C PHE A 123 2.49 8.01 2.94
N SER A 124 2.49 8.87 1.92
CA SER A 124 2.81 8.52 0.55
C SER A 124 3.93 9.41 0.02
N LEU A 125 4.89 8.78 -0.64
CA LEU A 125 5.84 9.49 -1.49
C LEU A 125 5.37 9.38 -2.93
N LEU A 126 4.92 10.50 -3.50
CA LEU A 126 4.62 10.62 -4.92
C LEU A 126 5.92 10.92 -5.66
N LYS A 127 6.17 10.19 -6.73
CA LYS A 127 7.34 10.32 -7.60
C LYS A 127 6.88 10.60 -9.01
N LEU A 128 7.41 11.66 -9.60
CA LEU A 128 7.28 11.92 -11.03
C LEU A 128 8.18 10.95 -11.80
N LEU A 129 7.56 10.10 -12.62
CA LEU A 129 8.27 9.16 -13.49
C LEU A 129 8.60 9.80 -14.83
N LYS A 130 7.60 10.42 -15.46
CA LYS A 130 7.68 11.02 -16.79
C LYS A 130 6.58 12.06 -16.95
N TYR A 131 6.88 13.12 -17.70
CA TYR A 131 5.88 14.01 -18.26
C TYR A 131 6.09 14.10 -19.77
N ASP A 132 5.02 13.94 -20.54
CA ASP A 132 5.00 14.17 -21.98
C ASP A 132 4.19 15.44 -22.26
N GLN A 133 4.90 16.53 -22.57
CA GLN A 133 4.32 17.86 -22.75
C GLN A 133 3.44 17.96 -24.01
N ASN A 134 3.78 17.23 -25.07
CA ASN A 134 3.07 17.29 -26.34
C ASN A 134 1.64 16.79 -26.19
N ILE A 135 1.47 15.68 -25.45
CA ILE A 135 0.18 15.04 -25.22
C ILE A 135 -0.44 15.39 -23.87
N GLY A 136 0.31 16.01 -22.94
CA GLY A 136 -0.18 16.42 -21.63
C GLY A 136 -0.36 15.25 -20.65
N LEU A 137 0.48 14.21 -20.76
CA LEU A 137 0.42 13.02 -19.90
C LEU A 137 1.49 13.07 -18.80
N ILE A 138 1.06 13.00 -17.55
CA ILE A 138 1.93 12.87 -16.37
C ILE A 138 1.86 11.44 -15.86
N HIS A 139 3.00 10.80 -15.68
CA HIS A 139 3.13 9.48 -15.05
C HIS A 139 3.71 9.64 -13.66
N LEU A 140 2.96 9.18 -12.66
CA LEU A 140 3.34 9.23 -11.25
C LEU A 140 3.38 7.83 -10.64
N GLU A 141 4.31 7.61 -9.72
CA GLU A 141 4.35 6.46 -8.82
C GLU A 141 4.08 6.94 -7.39
N SER A 142 3.12 6.33 -6.72
CA SER A 142 2.79 6.57 -5.30
C SER A 142 3.25 5.38 -4.49
N ILE A 143 4.22 5.61 -3.61
CA ILE A 143 4.75 4.61 -2.69
C ILE A 143 4.13 4.86 -1.32
N LEU A 144 3.25 3.96 -0.89
CA LEU A 144 2.60 4.02 0.42
C LEU A 144 3.50 3.38 1.47
N LEU A 145 3.96 4.23 2.39
CA LEU A 145 4.77 3.82 3.52
C LEU A 145 3.85 3.58 4.73
N LYS A 146 3.17 2.43 4.71
CA LYS A 146 2.15 2.02 5.71
C LYS A 146 2.64 2.05 7.16
N TYR A 147 3.95 1.88 7.37
CA TYR A 147 4.58 1.85 8.70
C TYR A 147 5.12 3.22 9.15
N MET A 148 4.94 4.25 8.32
CA MET A 148 5.34 5.60 8.66
C MET A 148 4.14 6.42 9.13
N THR A 149 4.38 7.26 10.13
CA THR A 149 3.36 8.19 10.63
C THR A 149 3.00 9.20 9.54
N PRO A 150 1.70 9.39 9.23
CA PRO A 150 1.27 10.42 8.29
C PRO A 150 1.65 11.82 8.77
N ILE A 151 1.87 12.75 7.84
CA ILE A 151 2.31 14.13 8.12
C ILE A 151 1.23 14.91 8.89
N ASN A 152 -0.02 14.75 8.49
CA ASN A 152 -1.17 15.49 8.97
C ASN A 152 -1.90 14.76 10.12
N PHE A 153 -1.28 13.75 10.74
CA PHE A 153 -1.90 13.01 11.83
C PHE A 153 -1.93 13.85 13.12
N THR A 154 -3.05 14.52 13.40
CA THR A 154 -3.30 15.08 14.73
C THR A 154 -3.49 13.95 15.72
N THR A 155 -2.53 13.74 16.61
CA THR A 155 -2.57 12.68 17.63
C THR A 155 -3.76 12.87 18.58
N LYS A 156 -4.88 12.19 18.34
CA LYS A 156 -5.73 11.75 19.46
C LYS A 156 -5.00 10.56 20.11
N LYS A 157 -4.12 10.90 21.06
CA LYS A 157 -3.31 10.05 21.94
C LYS A 157 -3.79 8.59 22.04
N ARG A 158 -3.35 7.70 21.15
CA ARG A 158 -3.39 6.25 21.38
C ARG A 158 -2.15 5.87 22.17
N ARG A 159 -2.29 5.80 23.50
CA ARG A 159 -1.30 5.15 24.37
C ARG A 159 -1.08 3.71 23.87
N GLY A 160 0.17 3.33 23.63
CA GLY A 160 0.56 1.92 23.59
C GLY A 160 0.76 1.23 22.24
N VAL A 161 0.93 1.94 21.13
CA VAL A 161 1.39 1.29 19.88
C VAL A 161 2.88 1.54 19.73
N ASN A 162 3.69 0.52 20.02
CA ASN A 162 5.10 0.45 19.63
C ASN A 162 5.15 0.33 18.10
N THR A 163 4.96 1.44 17.40
CA THR A 163 5.23 1.53 15.96
C THR A 163 6.73 1.60 15.79
N GLY A 164 7.33 0.66 15.07
CA GLY A 164 8.68 0.79 14.53
C GLY A 164 8.74 1.92 13.50
N VAL A 165 8.61 3.16 13.98
CA VAL A 165 8.51 4.36 13.15
C VAL A 165 9.81 4.55 12.40
N VAL A 166 9.77 4.39 11.09
CA VAL A 166 10.86 4.82 10.22
C VAL A 166 10.91 6.35 10.26
N LYS A 167 11.97 6.91 10.84
CA LYS A 167 12.17 8.36 10.95
C LYS A 167 12.33 8.99 9.56
N ARG A 168 11.84 10.22 9.38
CA ARG A 168 11.93 11.03 8.14
C ARG A 168 13.35 11.12 7.57
N SER A 169 14.38 11.02 8.43
CA SER A 169 15.79 10.96 8.03
C SER A 169 16.12 9.79 7.09
N VAL A 170 15.44 8.66 7.23
CA VAL A 170 15.65 7.48 6.38
C VAL A 170 15.12 7.71 4.97
N ILE A 171 14.04 8.49 4.81
CA ILE A 171 13.52 8.87 3.48
C ILE A 171 14.50 9.81 2.77
N SER A 172 15.02 10.82 3.48
CA SER A 172 16.05 11.70 2.91
C SER A 172 17.29 10.90 2.47
N GLN A 173 17.68 9.88 3.24
CA GLN A 173 18.76 8.96 2.87
C GLN A 173 18.40 8.05 1.68
N MET A 174 17.16 7.57 1.57
CA MET A 174 16.69 6.80 0.41
C MET A 174 16.68 7.65 -0.87
N ILE A 175 16.19 8.88 -0.80
CA ILE A 175 16.18 9.84 -1.91
C ILE A 175 17.63 10.18 -2.31
N ALA A 176 18.51 10.44 -1.33
CA ALA A 176 19.92 10.70 -1.59
C ALA A 176 20.63 9.51 -2.24
N ARG A 177 20.34 8.28 -1.79
CA ARG A 177 20.89 7.04 -2.35
C ARG A 177 20.39 6.77 -3.76
N GLU A 178 19.13 7.04 -4.08
CA GLU A 178 18.64 6.88 -5.45
C GLU A 178 19.29 7.92 -6.39
N LYS A 179 19.46 9.16 -5.93
CA LYS A 179 20.19 10.19 -6.69
C LYS A 179 21.65 9.78 -6.95
N SER A 180 22.34 9.20 -5.97
CA SER A 180 23.73 8.76 -6.16
C SER A 180 23.85 7.61 -7.16
N ILE A 181 22.94 6.63 -7.12
CA ILE A 181 22.95 5.50 -8.06
C ILE A 181 22.73 5.96 -9.52
N ARG A 182 21.85 6.93 -9.75
CA ARG A 182 21.61 7.48 -11.11
C ARG A 182 22.72 8.40 -11.62
N GLY A 183 23.50 9.00 -10.71
CA GLY A 183 24.68 9.80 -11.07
C GLY A 183 25.79 8.99 -11.75
N TYR A 184 25.80 7.65 -11.58
CA TYR A 184 26.76 6.76 -12.23
C TYR A 184 26.28 6.18 -13.58
N THR A 185 25.05 6.51 -14.03
CA THR A 185 24.48 5.94 -15.27
C THR A 185 24.55 6.87 -16.48
N TYR A 186 25.16 8.05 -16.32
CA TYR A 186 25.50 8.97 -17.39
C TYR A 186 26.88 9.59 -17.11
N ALA A 187 27.92 8.79 -17.31
CA ALA A 187 29.30 9.26 -17.47
C ALA A 187 29.85 8.61 -18.74
#